data_AF-A0A4S1DZY7-F1
#
_entry.id   AF-A0A4S1DZY7-F1
#
_cell.length_a   1.000
_cell.length_b   1.000
_cell.length_c   1.000
_cell.angle_alpha   90.00
_cell.angle_beta   90.00
_cell.angle_gamma   90.00
#
_symmetry.space_group_name_H-M   'P 1'
#
loop_
_entity.id
_entity.type
_entity.pdbx_description
1 polymer ?
#
loop_
_entity_poly.entity_id
_entity_poly.type
_entity_poly.pdbx_seq_one_letter_code
_entity_poly.pdbx_strand_id
1 'polypeptide(L)'
;MKKAFIVKGGKPNRNDPFYFTLGECEWVKSCYENPDVVKIPLTDIKPEHISFTYPDSMVSFQFYDEPKLAKYRKAYNGQVYLLNELKDLLDKYGLPTEEKWKSQENMTYDRYIEAQVWDDFIINTYQDKT
;
A
#
# COMPACT_ATOMS: atom_id res chain seq x y z
N MET A 1 -1.32 -4.74 -11.54
CA MET A 1 -1.74 -4.95 -10.13
C MET A 1 -2.94 -5.91 -9.97
N LYS A 2 -4.17 -5.58 -10.41
CA LYS A 2 -5.36 -6.46 -10.23
C LYS A 2 -5.14 -7.92 -10.63
N LYS A 3 -4.52 -8.16 -11.79
CA LYS A 3 -4.17 -9.51 -12.26
C LYS A 3 -3.24 -10.25 -11.28
N ALA A 4 -2.22 -9.59 -10.77
CA ALA A 4 -1.28 -10.17 -9.80
C ALA A 4 -1.98 -10.51 -8.48
N PHE A 5 -2.91 -9.64 -8.03
CA PHE A 5 -3.74 -9.92 -6.86
C PHE A 5 -4.61 -11.17 -7.05
N ILE A 6 -5.31 -11.28 -8.19
CA ILE A 6 -6.16 -12.44 -8.53
C ILE A 6 -5.32 -13.73 -8.60
N VAL A 7 -4.14 -13.69 -9.22
CA VAL A 7 -3.24 -14.85 -9.31
C VAL A 7 -2.85 -15.37 -7.92
N LYS A 8 -2.77 -14.49 -6.92
CA LYS A 8 -2.46 -14.85 -5.53
C LYS A 8 -3.69 -15.27 -4.72
N GLY A 9 -4.89 -15.32 -5.33
CA GLY A 9 -6.12 -15.75 -4.66
C GLY A 9 -7.03 -14.59 -4.20
N GLY A 10 -6.68 -13.35 -4.54
CA GLY A 10 -7.56 -12.20 -4.36
C GLY A 10 -8.85 -12.31 -5.18
N LYS A 11 -9.94 -11.77 -4.66
CA LYS A 11 -11.28 -11.75 -5.26
C LYS A 11 -11.82 -10.32 -5.33
N PRO A 12 -11.17 -9.43 -6.10
CA PRO A 12 -11.63 -8.05 -6.22
C PRO A 12 -13.04 -8.00 -6.81
N ASN A 13 -13.98 -7.32 -6.14
CA ASN A 13 -15.33 -7.09 -6.65
C ASN A 13 -15.46 -5.77 -7.44
N ARG A 14 -14.34 -5.03 -7.57
CA ARG A 14 -14.17 -3.78 -8.30
C ARG A 14 -13.24 -3.89 -9.49
N ASN A 15 -13.34 -2.95 -10.44
CA ASN A 15 -12.36 -2.78 -11.51
C ASN A 15 -11.07 -2.11 -11.04
N ASP A 16 -11.20 -1.08 -10.21
CA ASP A 16 -10.09 -0.28 -9.69
C ASP A 16 -10.21 -0.17 -8.16
N PRO A 17 -9.09 -0.23 -7.42
CA PRO A 17 -9.14 -0.18 -5.98
C PRO A 17 -9.30 1.25 -5.49
N PHE A 18 -9.75 1.37 -4.24
CA PHE A 18 -9.51 2.57 -3.46
C PHE A 18 -8.14 2.47 -2.81
N TYR A 19 -7.35 3.51 -2.95
CA TYR A 19 -5.98 3.56 -2.44
C TYR A 19 -5.96 4.17 -1.04
N PHE A 20 -5.32 3.47 -0.11
CA PHE A 20 -5.15 3.85 1.29
C PHE A 20 -3.69 3.64 1.70
N THR A 21 -3.29 4.19 2.83
CA THR A 21 -2.04 3.83 3.50
C THR A 21 -2.31 2.78 4.57
N LEU A 22 -1.42 1.80 4.72
CA LEU A 22 -1.44 0.90 5.87
C LEU A 22 -0.95 1.67 7.10
N GLY A 23 -1.90 2.08 7.93
CA GLY A 23 -1.64 2.97 9.06
C GLY A 23 -1.53 4.43 8.65
N GLU A 24 -1.19 5.30 9.60
CA GLU A 24 -1.10 6.74 9.36
C GLU A 24 0.19 7.10 8.61
N CYS A 25 0.09 8.05 7.68
CA CYS A 25 1.24 8.59 6.94
C CYS A 25 1.17 10.12 6.89
N GLU A 26 1.95 10.79 7.73
CA GLU A 26 1.99 12.26 7.79
C GLU A 26 2.46 12.89 6.47
N TRP A 27 3.37 12.24 5.74
CA TRP A 27 3.78 12.68 4.42
C TRP A 27 2.60 12.80 3.44
N VAL A 28 1.73 11.78 3.37
CA VAL A 28 0.54 11.83 2.50
C VAL A 28 -0.43 12.92 2.97
N LYS A 29 -0.66 13.07 4.28
CA LYS A 29 -1.51 14.15 4.83
C LYS A 29 -1.01 15.53 4.39
N SER A 30 0.31 15.76 4.46
CA SER A 30 0.94 17.03 4.06
C SER A 30 0.84 17.37 2.57
N CYS A 31 0.43 16.42 1.73
CA CYS A 31 0.19 16.67 0.31
C CYS A 31 -1.13 17.44 0.06
N TYR A 32 -1.96 17.65 1.10
CA TYR A 32 -3.23 18.36 1.04
C TYR A 32 -3.22 19.59 1.95
N GLU A 33 -3.87 20.66 1.54
CA GLU A 33 -3.96 21.91 2.33
C GLU A 33 -4.85 21.74 3.58
N ASN A 34 -5.99 21.06 3.44
CA ASN A 34 -6.92 20.74 4.53
C ASN A 34 -7.29 19.24 4.45
N PRO A 35 -6.45 18.34 4.98
CA PRO A 35 -6.69 16.90 4.91
C PRO A 35 -7.74 16.43 5.92
N ASP A 36 -8.71 15.67 5.44
CA ASP A 36 -9.53 14.79 6.27
C ASP A 36 -9.02 13.35 6.21
N VAL A 37 -9.34 12.55 7.23
CA VAL A 37 -8.83 11.19 7.37
C VAL A 37 -9.97 10.21 7.62
N VAL A 38 -10.14 9.26 6.69
CA VAL A 38 -11.00 8.09 6.88
C VAL A 38 -10.15 6.92 7.36
N LYS A 39 -10.55 6.30 8.48
CA LYS A 39 -9.87 5.14 9.07
C LYS A 39 -10.78 3.92 8.99
N ILE A 40 -10.30 2.87 8.31
CA ILE A 40 -11.01 1.59 8.20
C ILE A 40 -10.17 0.50 8.88
N PRO A 41 -10.69 -0.16 9.93
CA PRO A 41 -10.02 -1.30 10.54
C PRO A 41 -9.81 -2.44 9.52
N LEU A 42 -8.61 -3.04 9.52
CA LEU A 42 -8.33 -4.19 8.65
C LEU A 42 -9.27 -5.38 8.90
N THR A 43 -9.79 -5.50 10.13
CA THR A 43 -10.75 -6.54 10.52
C THR A 43 -12.08 -6.43 9.80
N ASP A 44 -12.40 -5.25 9.27
CA ASP A 44 -13.68 -4.96 8.62
C ASP A 44 -13.59 -5.22 7.10
N ILE A 45 -12.40 -5.51 6.59
CA ILE A 45 -12.14 -5.80 5.18
C ILE A 45 -11.86 -7.29 5.01
N LYS A 46 -12.54 -7.92 4.05
CA LYS A 46 -12.26 -9.33 3.71
C LYS A 46 -10.82 -9.48 3.21
N PRO A 47 -10.03 -10.46 3.68
CA PRO A 47 -8.64 -10.64 3.23
C PRO A 47 -8.50 -10.79 1.71
N GLU A 48 -9.47 -11.42 1.05
CA GLU A 48 -9.51 -11.55 -0.41
C GLU A 48 -9.90 -10.26 -1.15
N HIS A 49 -10.28 -9.20 -0.46
CA HIS A 49 -10.69 -7.91 -1.04
C HIS A 49 -9.67 -6.79 -0.78
N ILE A 50 -8.50 -7.10 -0.24
CA ILE A 50 -7.44 -6.12 0.01
C ILE A 50 -6.09 -6.67 -0.44
N SER A 51 -5.31 -5.81 -1.08
CA SER A 51 -3.92 -6.09 -1.40
C SER A 51 -3.02 -4.95 -0.94
N PHE A 52 -1.71 -5.18 -0.97
CA PHE A 52 -0.72 -4.20 -0.57
C PHE A 52 0.44 -4.14 -1.55
N THR A 53 1.10 -2.98 -1.62
CA THR A 53 2.42 -2.83 -2.24
C THR A 53 3.37 -2.15 -1.25
N TYR A 54 4.66 -2.45 -1.39
CA TYR A 54 5.71 -1.76 -0.64
C TYR A 54 6.74 -1.18 -1.62
N PRO A 55 6.97 0.15 -1.65
CA PRO A 55 6.07 1.22 -1.15
C PRO A 55 4.82 1.35 -2.03
N ASP A 56 4.32 2.56 -2.29
CA ASP A 56 3.18 2.77 -3.18
C ASP A 56 3.37 2.10 -4.54
N SER A 57 2.26 1.74 -5.17
CA SER A 57 2.29 0.91 -6.38
C SER A 57 3.02 1.62 -7.53
N MET A 58 2.97 2.94 -7.62
CA MET A 58 3.67 3.68 -8.68
C MET A 58 5.17 3.58 -8.49
N VAL A 59 5.69 3.91 -7.30
CA VAL A 59 7.13 3.83 -7.00
C VAL A 59 7.63 2.39 -7.06
N SER A 60 6.88 1.45 -6.48
CA SER A 60 7.27 0.05 -6.41
C SER A 60 7.39 -0.59 -7.80
N PHE A 61 6.41 -0.39 -8.69
CA PHE A 61 6.49 -0.92 -10.05
C PHE A 61 7.48 -0.14 -10.92
N GLN A 62 7.62 1.18 -10.74
CA GLN A 62 8.61 1.95 -11.49
C GLN A 62 10.04 1.48 -11.20
N PHE A 63 10.39 1.18 -9.95
CA PHE A 63 11.70 0.59 -9.63
C PHE A 63 11.91 -0.78 -10.27
N TYR A 64 10.85 -1.58 -10.37
CA TYR A 64 10.90 -2.92 -10.95
C TYR A 64 10.99 -2.91 -12.48
N ASP A 65 10.28 -2.00 -13.15
CA ASP A 65 10.15 -1.99 -14.62
C ASP A 65 11.23 -1.14 -15.30
N GLU A 66 11.68 -0.03 -14.70
CA GLU A 66 12.63 0.90 -15.34
C GLU A 66 14.09 0.46 -15.14
N PRO A 67 14.82 0.08 -16.20
CA PRO A 67 16.21 -0.37 -16.09
C PRO A 67 17.16 0.70 -15.53
N LYS A 68 16.92 1.98 -15.81
CA LYS A 68 17.75 3.08 -15.27
C LYS A 68 17.70 3.19 -13.75
N LEU A 69 16.64 2.68 -13.14
CA LEU A 69 16.45 2.68 -11.69
C LEU A 69 16.86 1.36 -11.01
N ALA A 70 17.42 0.40 -11.76
CA ALA A 70 17.79 -0.92 -11.24
C ALA A 70 18.71 -0.86 -10.00
N LYS A 71 19.57 0.17 -9.89
CA LYS A 71 20.45 0.36 -8.72
C LYS A 71 19.70 0.68 -7.41
N TYR A 72 18.47 1.19 -7.50
CA TYR A 72 17.60 1.47 -6.36
C TYR A 72 16.57 0.36 -6.09
N ARG A 73 16.46 -0.59 -7.02
CA ARG A 73 15.48 -1.67 -6.96
C ARG A 73 15.77 -2.60 -5.78
N LYS A 74 14.73 -2.89 -5.02
CA LYS A 74 14.74 -3.82 -3.90
C LYS A 74 13.92 -5.05 -4.22
N ALA A 75 14.17 -6.11 -3.46
CA ALA A 75 13.55 -7.41 -3.70
C ALA A 75 12.01 -7.36 -3.64
N TYR A 76 11.43 -6.45 -2.86
CA TYR A 76 9.97 -6.28 -2.72
C TYR A 76 9.32 -5.38 -3.77
N ASN A 77 10.10 -4.72 -4.64
CA ASN A 77 9.55 -3.88 -5.68
C ASN A 77 8.86 -4.72 -6.77
N GLY A 78 7.77 -4.19 -7.33
CA GLY A 78 6.97 -4.86 -8.37
C GLY A 78 6.13 -6.03 -7.86
N GLN A 79 5.97 -6.17 -6.54
CA GLN A 79 5.19 -7.23 -5.92
C GLN A 79 3.86 -6.72 -5.35
N VAL A 80 2.85 -7.58 -5.40
CA VAL A 80 1.58 -7.39 -4.71
C VAL A 80 1.50 -8.39 -3.57
N TYR A 81 1.16 -7.91 -2.38
CA TYR A 81 1.07 -8.69 -1.15
C TYR A 81 -0.39 -8.86 -0.71
N LEU A 82 -0.71 -10.03 -0.17
CA LEU A 82 -1.95 -10.34 0.50
C LEU A 82 -1.86 -9.97 1.98
N LEU A 83 -3.02 -9.87 2.64
CA LEU A 83 -3.08 -9.55 4.07
C LEU A 83 -2.27 -10.52 4.95
N ASN A 84 -2.31 -11.82 4.64
CA ASN A 84 -1.56 -12.83 5.41
C ASN A 84 -0.04 -12.79 5.15
N GLU A 85 0.43 -12.12 4.10
CA GLU A 85 1.85 -11.97 3.79
C GLU A 85 2.47 -10.72 4.43
N LEU A 86 1.65 -9.80 4.97
CA LEU A 86 2.14 -8.57 5.58
C LEU A 86 3.07 -8.84 6.75
N LYS A 87 2.77 -9.86 7.58
CA LYS A 87 3.62 -10.18 8.72
C LYS A 87 5.05 -10.50 8.25
N ASP A 88 5.19 -11.40 7.28
CA ASP A 88 6.51 -11.80 6.77
C ASP A 88 7.23 -10.65 6.05
N LEU A 89 6.47 -9.80 5.33
CA LEU A 89 6.99 -8.60 4.69
C LEU A 89 7.60 -7.64 5.73
N LEU A 90 6.87 -7.38 6.81
CA LEU A 90 7.26 -6.46 7.87
C LEU A 90 8.37 -7.03 8.75
N ASP A 91 8.36 -8.33 9.02
CA ASP A 91 9.44 -9.00 9.74
C ASP A 91 10.77 -8.90 8.95
N LYS A 92 10.69 -8.94 7.61
CA LYS A 92 11.87 -8.89 6.75
C LYS A 92 12.39 -7.49 6.45
N TYR A 93 11.51 -6.53 6.20
CA TYR A 93 11.90 -5.18 5.73
C TYR A 93 11.50 -4.05 6.67
N GLY A 94 10.71 -4.34 7.69
CA GLY A 94 10.21 -3.37 8.66
C GLY A 94 9.11 -2.45 8.10
N LEU A 95 8.44 -1.75 9.01
CA LEU A 95 7.52 -0.66 8.65
C LEU A 95 8.28 0.55 8.11
N PRO A 96 7.79 1.17 7.03
CA PRO A 96 8.25 2.51 6.65
C PRO A 96 7.81 3.51 7.72
N THR A 97 8.72 4.40 8.11
CA THR A 97 8.44 5.48 9.06
C THR A 97 9.10 6.76 8.57
N GLU A 98 8.59 7.91 9.02
CA GLU A 98 9.18 9.21 8.67
C GLU A 98 10.65 9.31 9.02
N GLU A 99 11.00 8.87 10.21
CA GLU A 99 12.38 8.83 10.67
C GLU A 99 13.26 8.04 9.69
N LYS A 100 12.81 6.85 9.26
CA LYS A 100 13.59 5.99 8.36
C LYS A 100 13.78 6.62 6.99
N TRP A 101 12.73 7.11 6.32
CA TRP A 101 12.91 7.65 4.96
C TRP A 101 13.63 9.00 4.94
N LYS A 102 13.61 9.76 6.05
CA LYS A 102 14.38 11.00 6.21
C LYS A 102 15.85 10.76 6.55
N SER A 103 16.18 9.69 7.29
CA SER A 103 17.54 9.47 7.82
C SER A 103 18.32 8.34 7.15
N GLN A 104 17.65 7.39 6.50
CA GLN A 104 18.27 6.23 5.88
C GLN A 104 18.19 6.35 4.36
N GLU A 105 19.35 6.48 3.71
CA GLU A 105 19.46 6.63 2.25
C GLU A 105 18.79 5.47 1.50
N ASN A 106 18.92 4.24 2.03
CA ASN A 106 18.28 3.09 1.42
C ASN A 106 16.75 3.15 1.57
N MET A 107 16.16 3.93 2.47
CA MET A 107 14.70 4.01 2.70
C MET A 107 14.06 5.28 2.13
N THR A 108 14.81 6.14 1.43
CA THR A 108 14.32 7.46 0.99
C THR A 108 13.03 7.43 0.17
N TYR A 109 12.79 6.34 -0.57
CA TYR A 109 11.60 6.16 -1.40
C TYR A 109 10.50 5.31 -0.74
N ASP A 110 10.77 4.77 0.45
CA ASP A 110 9.88 3.85 1.15
C ASP A 110 9.05 4.60 2.20
N ARG A 111 8.12 5.43 1.71
CA ARG A 111 7.40 6.38 2.58
C ARG A 111 6.22 5.75 3.32
N TYR A 112 5.55 4.79 2.71
CA TYR A 112 4.40 4.08 3.27
C TYR A 112 4.17 2.76 2.52
N ILE A 113 3.40 1.86 3.14
CA ILE A 113 2.82 0.71 2.46
C ILE A 113 1.45 1.15 1.95
N GLU A 114 1.21 0.97 0.66
CA GLU A 114 -0.09 1.27 0.06
C GLU A 114 -1.01 0.05 0.21
N ALA A 115 -2.24 0.30 0.65
CA ALA A 115 -3.32 -0.66 0.70
C ALA A 115 -4.27 -0.37 -0.46
N GLN A 116 -4.58 -1.40 -1.24
CA GLN A 116 -5.54 -1.34 -2.33
C GLN A 116 -6.80 -2.11 -1.91
N VAL A 117 -7.88 -1.37 -1.64
CA VAL A 117 -9.17 -1.91 -1.22
C VAL A 117 -10.06 -2.12 -2.43
N TRP A 118 -10.46 -3.37 -2.67
CA TRP A 118 -11.19 -3.81 -3.85
C TRP A 118 -12.68 -4.07 -3.57
N ASP A 119 -13.27 -3.34 -2.62
CA ASP A 119 -14.65 -3.50 -2.16
C ASP A 119 -15.39 -2.15 -2.00
N ASP A 120 -16.53 -1.97 -2.68
CA ASP A 120 -17.39 -0.78 -2.57
C ASP A 120 -18.09 -0.70 -1.23
N PHE A 121 -18.52 -1.87 -0.73
CA PHE A 121 -19.40 -1.94 0.43
C PHE A 121 -18.73 -1.33 1.66
N ILE A 122 -17.43 -1.58 1.82
CA ILE A 122 -16.69 -1.04 2.95
C ILE A 122 -16.52 0.48 2.83
N ILE A 123 -16.32 1.01 1.62
CA ILE A 123 -16.19 2.46 1.44
C ILE A 123 -17.51 3.17 1.74
N ASN A 124 -18.62 2.66 1.22
CA ASN A 124 -19.94 3.24 1.47
C ASN A 124 -20.29 3.22 2.97
N THR A 125 -19.83 2.22 3.71
CA THR A 125 -20.05 2.11 5.17
C THR A 125 -19.37 3.23 5.98
N TYR A 126 -18.30 3.82 5.45
CA TYR A 126 -17.50 4.85 6.13
C TYR A 126 -17.65 6.24 5.52
N GLN A 127 -18.21 6.39 4.32
CA GLN A 127 -18.51 7.70 3.71
C GLN A 127 -19.54 8.50 4.52
N ASP A 128 -20.57 7.84 5.07
CA ASP A 128 -21.67 8.49 5.80
C ASP A 128 -21.33 8.81 7.27
N LYS A 129 -20.12 8.50 7.74
CA LYS A 129 -19.70 8.64 9.14
C LYS A 129 -18.68 9.76 9.38
N THR A 130 -18.39 10.55 8.35
CA THR A 130 -17.44 11.67 8.36
C THR A 130 -18.15 12.99 8.56
#